data_AF-A0A9P7DSB5-F1
#
_entry.id   AF-A0A9P7DSB5-F1
#
_cell.length_a   1.000
_cell.length_b   1.000
_cell.length_c   1.000
_cell.angle_alpha   90.00
_cell.angle_beta   90.00
_cell.angle_gamma   90.00
#
_symmetry.space_group_name_H-M   'P 1'
#
loop_
_entity.id
_entity.type
_entity.pdbx_description
1 polymer ?
#
loop_
_entity_poly.entity_id
_entity_poly.type
_entity_poly.pdbx_seq_one_letter_code
_entity_poly.pdbx_strand_id
1 'polypeptide(L)'
;IGIGRFKTAYQGWLTLMVPPRSGLGPWASHKVVVKCPFKRVYPQGMPASSTDYRIGCFAPSDELAKLFREANVLYWAKALLDLVYNFIDHAIADTSDPSPFNIPHVQFVEASLALSYPQSSGKSSLKTVIIPCRAFLLEEVIEGEDFTKFIHNMDPDPLLD
;
A
#
# COMPACT_ATOMS: atom_id res chain seq x y z
N ILE A 1 -11.85 -6.38 -4.06
CA ILE A 1 -11.10 -5.31 -4.74
C ILE A 1 -10.38 -5.89 -5.93
N GLY A 2 -9.39 -6.77 -5.74
CA GLY A 2 -8.82 -7.47 -6.89
C GLY A 2 -7.55 -8.25 -6.60
N ILE A 3 -7.01 -8.85 -7.65
CA ILE A 3 -5.74 -9.57 -7.63
C ILE A 3 -4.81 -8.87 -8.62
N GLY A 4 -3.71 -8.32 -8.11
CA GLY A 4 -2.66 -7.75 -8.93
C GLY A 4 -1.62 -8.80 -9.32
N ARG A 5 -0.54 -8.34 -9.97
CA ARG A 5 0.54 -9.24 -10.42
C ARG A 5 1.25 -9.97 -9.27
N PHE A 6 1.41 -9.29 -8.12
CA PHE A 6 2.23 -9.76 -6.99
C PHE A 6 1.50 -9.76 -5.64
N LYS A 7 0.29 -9.17 -5.57
CA LYS A 7 -0.44 -8.95 -4.33
C LYS A 7 -1.94 -9.11 -4.56
N THR A 8 -2.63 -9.58 -3.53
CA THR A 8 -4.09 -9.54 -3.45
C THR A 8 -4.52 -8.31 -2.69
N ALA A 9 -5.66 -7.74 -3.05
CA ALA A 9 -6.27 -6.61 -2.36
C ALA A 9 -7.67 -6.97 -1.87
N TYR A 10 -7.88 -6.83 -0.57
CA TYR A 10 -9.15 -7.10 0.12
C TYR A 10 -9.67 -5.82 0.76
N GLN A 11 -10.99 -5.69 0.87
CA GLN A 11 -11.56 -4.65 1.71
C GLN A 11 -11.50 -5.11 3.17
N GLY A 12 -11.14 -4.20 4.06
CA GLY A 12 -11.11 -4.42 5.50
C GLY A 12 -11.59 -3.18 6.27
N TRP A 13 -11.56 -3.30 7.59
CA TRP A 13 -11.90 -2.22 8.51
C TRP A 13 -10.86 -2.15 9.62
N LEU A 14 -10.39 -0.94 9.90
CA LEU A 14 -9.41 -0.64 10.92
C LEU A 14 -10.11 -0.04 12.13
N THR A 15 -9.94 -0.69 13.29
CA THR A 15 -10.40 -0.17 14.58
C THR A 15 -9.21 -0.05 15.49
N LEU A 16 -8.86 1.19 15.85
CA LEU A 16 -7.73 1.49 16.72
C LEU A 16 -8.22 1.80 18.13
N MET A 17 -7.50 1.32 19.14
CA MET A 17 -7.80 1.67 20.54
C MET A 17 -7.55 3.15 20.82
N VAL A 18 -6.55 3.73 20.16
CA VAL A 18 -6.20 5.15 20.22
C VAL A 18 -6.09 5.65 18.78
N PRO A 19 -7.18 6.20 18.21
CA PRO A 19 -7.16 6.74 16.85
C PRO A 19 -6.19 7.92 16.72
N PRO A 20 -5.41 8.01 15.62
CA PRO A 20 -4.61 9.19 15.33
C PRO A 20 -5.50 10.38 14.94
N ARG A 21 -4.94 11.59 14.96
CA ARG A 21 -5.66 12.80 14.53
C ARG A 21 -5.81 12.92 13.01
N SER A 22 -4.93 12.28 12.25
CA SER A 22 -4.88 12.31 10.79
C SER A 22 -4.26 11.00 10.26
N GLY A 23 -4.38 10.78 8.95
CA GLY A 23 -3.86 9.60 8.27
C GLY A 23 -4.82 8.42 8.35
N LEU A 24 -4.27 7.20 8.40
CA LEU A 24 -5.05 5.96 8.44
C LEU A 24 -5.63 5.69 9.84
N GLY A 25 -6.94 5.43 9.91
CA GLY A 25 -7.62 5.05 11.17
C GLY A 25 -8.06 6.15 12.15
N PRO A 26 -8.25 7.45 11.80
CA PRO A 26 -8.78 8.45 12.74
C PRO A 26 -10.22 8.18 13.18
N TRP A 27 -10.96 7.36 12.42
CA TRP A 27 -12.36 7.04 12.69
C TRP A 27 -12.50 5.61 13.20
N ALA A 28 -13.54 5.37 14.00
CA ALA A 28 -13.94 4.01 14.37
C ALA A 28 -14.32 3.23 13.11
N SER A 29 -13.86 1.98 12.99
CA SER A 29 -14.12 1.12 11.84
C SER A 29 -13.79 1.77 10.50
N HIS A 30 -12.66 2.46 10.40
CA HIS A 30 -12.20 3.11 9.17
C HIS A 30 -12.01 2.04 8.08
N LYS A 31 -12.73 2.17 6.95
CA LYS A 31 -12.59 1.27 5.80
C LYS A 31 -11.19 1.36 5.18
N VAL A 32 -10.54 0.23 4.95
CA VAL A 32 -9.18 0.16 4.39
C VAL A 32 -9.07 -0.89 3.30
N VAL A 33 -8.06 -0.76 2.45
CA VAL A 33 -7.60 -1.82 1.55
C VAL A 33 -6.49 -2.60 2.23
N VAL A 34 -6.67 -3.90 2.40
CA VAL A 34 -5.65 -4.81 2.93
C VAL A 34 -4.94 -5.49 1.76
N LYS A 35 -3.66 -5.19 1.58
CA LYS A 35 -2.80 -5.79 0.56
C LYS A 35 -1.89 -6.86 1.16
N CYS A 36 -1.93 -8.04 0.55
CA CYS A 36 -1.10 -9.18 0.94
C CYS A 36 -0.21 -9.61 -0.23
N PRO A 37 1.12 -9.66 -0.08
CA PRO A 37 1.98 -10.20 -1.12
C PRO A 37 1.79 -11.72 -1.21
N PHE A 38 1.84 -12.24 -2.43
CA PHE A 38 1.73 -13.68 -2.65
C PHE A 38 2.84 -14.20 -3.56
N LYS A 39 3.10 -15.50 -3.45
CA LYS A 39 3.92 -16.24 -4.40
C LYS A 39 3.02 -17.14 -5.24
N ARG A 40 3.38 -17.29 -6.52
CA ARG A 40 2.72 -18.25 -7.41
C ARG A 40 3.29 -19.64 -7.12
N VAL A 41 2.40 -20.58 -6.83
CA VAL A 41 2.75 -21.98 -6.59
C VAL A 41 2.24 -22.79 -7.76
N TYR A 42 3.16 -23.33 -8.54
CA TYR A 42 2.86 -24.10 -9.74
C TYR A 42 2.74 -25.60 -9.42
N PRO A 43 1.83 -26.33 -10.07
CA PRO A 43 1.82 -27.80 -10.00
C PRO A 43 3.16 -28.38 -10.45
N GLN A 44 3.51 -29.53 -9.89
CA GLN A 44 4.77 -30.21 -10.21
C GLN A 44 4.83 -30.56 -11.71
N GLY A 45 5.95 -30.21 -12.36
CA GLY A 45 6.15 -30.44 -13.80
C GLY A 45 5.67 -29.33 -14.73
N MET A 46 5.02 -28.28 -14.21
CA MET A 46 4.57 -27.14 -15.02
C MET A 46 5.63 -26.03 -15.08
N PRO A 47 5.79 -25.36 -16.24
CA PRO A 47 6.69 -24.22 -16.36
C PRO A 47 6.18 -23.00 -15.59
N ALA A 48 7.09 -22.14 -15.14
CA ALA A 48 6.77 -20.89 -14.44
C ALA A 48 5.99 -19.87 -15.31
N SER A 49 5.88 -20.11 -16.62
CA SER A 49 5.06 -19.34 -17.55
C SER A 49 3.59 -19.76 -17.59
N SER A 50 3.21 -20.85 -16.91
CA SER A 50 1.82 -21.31 -16.87
C SER A 50 0.88 -20.26 -16.28
N THR A 51 -0.33 -20.16 -16.82
CA THR A 51 -1.43 -19.39 -16.24
C THR A 51 -2.10 -20.13 -15.09
N ASP A 52 -1.92 -21.45 -15.01
CA ASP A 52 -2.42 -22.29 -13.94
C ASP A 52 -1.44 -22.28 -12.76
N TYR A 53 -1.77 -21.51 -11.73
CA TYR A 53 -1.03 -21.42 -10.47
C TYR A 53 -1.98 -21.23 -9.29
N ARG A 54 -1.52 -21.63 -8.11
CA ARG A 54 -2.19 -21.33 -6.83
C ARG A 54 -1.51 -20.15 -6.14
N ILE A 55 -2.32 -19.35 -5.45
CA ILE A 55 -1.81 -18.26 -4.61
C ILE A 55 -1.30 -18.86 -3.30
N GLY A 56 0.01 -18.77 -3.09
CA GLY A 56 0.68 -19.19 -1.86
C GLY A 56 1.12 -18.01 -1.01
N CYS A 57 1.24 -18.24 0.28
CA CYS A 57 1.74 -17.25 1.23
C CYS A 57 3.27 -17.24 1.32
N PHE A 58 3.84 -16.09 1.65
CA PHE A 58 5.25 -16.00 2.06
C PHE A 58 5.42 -16.43 3.52
N ALA A 59 6.67 -16.73 3.89
CA ALA A 59 7.04 -16.82 5.30
C ALA A 59 6.94 -15.43 5.95
N PRO A 60 6.66 -15.31 7.25
CA PRO A 60 6.40 -14.02 7.89
C PRO A 60 7.56 -13.02 7.75
N SER A 61 8.81 -13.50 7.83
CA SER A 61 10.01 -12.68 7.62
C SER A 61 10.11 -12.12 6.20
N ASP A 62 9.80 -12.94 5.20
CA ASP A 62 9.86 -12.56 3.78
C ASP A 62 8.73 -11.61 3.40
N GLU A 63 7.54 -11.83 3.99
CA GLU A 63 6.36 -11.00 3.85
C GLU A 63 6.63 -9.60 4.43
N LEU A 64 7.14 -9.56 5.67
CA LEU A 64 7.53 -8.33 6.34
C LEU A 64 8.57 -7.54 5.56
N ALA A 65 9.66 -8.18 5.11
CA ALA A 65 10.71 -7.49 4.36
C ALA A 65 10.19 -6.87 3.05
N LYS A 66 9.30 -7.58 2.34
CA LYS A 66 8.69 -7.07 1.09
C LYS A 66 7.77 -5.88 1.34
N LEU A 67 6.90 -6.00 2.34
CA LEU A 67 5.96 -4.94 2.67
C LEU A 67 6.65 -3.72 3.27
N PHE A 68 7.71 -3.91 4.05
CA PHE A 68 8.51 -2.81 4.57
C PHE A 68 9.19 -2.02 3.45
N ARG A 69 9.72 -2.71 2.43
CA ARG A 69 10.26 -2.06 1.23
C ARG A 69 9.19 -1.24 0.50
N GLU A 70 7.99 -1.79 0.34
CA GLU A 70 6.90 -1.09 -0.34
C GLU A 70 6.40 0.12 0.46
N ALA A 71 6.21 -0.02 1.77
CA ALA A 71 5.84 1.10 2.63
C ALA A 71 6.87 2.23 2.55
N ASN A 72 8.16 1.91 2.52
CA ASN A 72 9.21 2.91 2.31
C ASN A 72 9.14 3.56 0.92
N VAL A 73 8.86 2.80 -0.13
CA VAL A 73 8.69 3.38 -1.48
C VAL A 73 7.51 4.37 -1.50
N LEU A 74 6.38 4.03 -0.88
CA LEU A 74 5.24 4.94 -0.76
C LEU A 74 5.60 6.19 0.05
N TYR A 75 6.30 6.03 1.17
CA TYR A 75 6.79 7.14 1.99
C TYR A 75 7.67 8.10 1.18
N TRP A 76 8.66 7.57 0.45
CA TRP A 76 9.53 8.39 -0.38
C TRP A 76 8.80 9.04 -1.55
N ALA A 77 7.86 8.33 -2.17
CA ALA A 77 7.06 8.87 -3.27
C ALA A 77 6.19 10.05 -2.80
N LYS A 78 5.56 9.93 -1.63
CA LYS A 78 4.80 11.01 -1.00
C LYS A 78 5.68 12.23 -0.69
N ALA A 79 6.82 12.01 -0.02
CA ALA A 79 7.74 13.09 0.31
C ALA A 79 8.30 13.81 -0.94
N LEU A 80 8.57 13.07 -2.01
CA LEU A 80 9.01 13.65 -3.28
C LEU A 80 7.90 14.47 -3.94
N LEU A 81 6.67 13.98 -3.93
CA LEU A 81 5.52 14.70 -4.47
C LEU A 81 5.24 15.99 -3.71
N ASP A 82 5.31 15.95 -2.38
CA ASP A 82 5.18 17.13 -1.52
C ASP A 82 6.27 18.16 -1.83
N LEU A 83 7.53 17.71 -2.02
CA LEU A 83 8.63 18.59 -2.41
C LEU A 83 8.36 19.26 -3.77
N VAL A 84 7.87 18.49 -4.75
CA VAL A 84 7.55 19.00 -6.09
C VAL A 84 6.43 20.03 -6.04
N TYR A 85 5.33 19.76 -5.33
CA TYR A 85 4.23 20.71 -5.20
C TYR A 85 4.63 21.97 -4.44
N ASN A 86 5.40 21.84 -3.35
CA ASN A 86 5.95 23.01 -2.67
C ASN A 86 6.77 23.86 -3.63
N PHE A 87 7.64 23.26 -4.46
CA PHE A 87 8.41 24.00 -5.45
C PHE A 87 7.52 24.72 -6.48
N ILE A 88 6.51 24.02 -7.02
CA ILE A 88 5.55 24.59 -7.98
C ILE A 88 4.80 25.76 -7.35
N ASP A 89 4.28 25.60 -6.14
CA ASP A 89 3.51 26.63 -5.45
C ASP A 89 4.33 27.88 -5.17
N HIS A 90 5.61 27.73 -4.79
CA HIS A 90 6.54 28.85 -4.64
C HIS A 90 6.81 29.54 -5.99
N ALA A 91 7.05 28.77 -7.05
CA ALA A 91 7.30 29.34 -8.39
C ALA A 91 6.08 30.12 -8.92
N ILE A 92 4.86 29.65 -8.63
CA ILE A 92 3.62 30.36 -8.98
C ILE A 92 3.44 31.62 -8.13
N ALA A 93 3.80 31.59 -6.84
CA ALA A 93 3.72 32.76 -5.98
C ALA A 93 4.71 33.88 -6.36
N ASP A 94 5.86 33.51 -6.93
CA ASP A 94 6.92 34.45 -7.33
C ASP A 94 6.68 35.12 -8.69
N THR A 95 5.74 34.62 -9.50
CA THR A 95 5.38 35.23 -10.80
C THR A 95 4.28 36.28 -10.66
N SER A 96 4.42 37.37 -11.42
CA SER A 96 3.36 38.40 -11.53
C SER A 96 2.18 37.94 -12.37
N ASP A 97 2.40 37.00 -13.28
CA ASP A 97 1.38 36.48 -14.18
C ASP A 97 0.73 35.21 -13.59
N PRO A 98 -0.61 35.12 -13.57
CA PRO A 98 -1.30 33.94 -13.07
C PRO A 98 -1.03 32.72 -13.96
N SER A 99 -1.01 31.52 -13.35
CA SER A 99 -0.89 30.27 -14.10
C SER A 99 -1.99 30.16 -15.17
N PRO A 100 -1.65 29.83 -16.43
CA PRO A 100 -2.62 29.76 -17.52
C PRO A 100 -3.62 28.61 -17.36
N PHE A 101 -3.38 27.68 -16.42
CA PHE A 101 -4.28 26.59 -16.08
C PHE A 101 -4.16 26.23 -14.60
N ASN A 102 -5.18 25.55 -14.08
CA ASN A 102 -5.12 24.98 -12.73
C ASN A 102 -4.24 23.73 -12.75
N ILE A 103 -3.22 23.70 -11.88
CA ILE A 103 -2.36 22.53 -11.71
C ILE A 103 -2.98 21.67 -10.61
N PRO A 104 -3.41 20.43 -10.90
CA PRO A 104 -3.98 19.56 -9.89
C PRO A 104 -2.92 19.13 -8.88
N HIS A 105 -3.23 19.23 -7.59
CA HIS A 105 -2.46 18.64 -6.49
C HIS A 105 -2.91 17.21 -6.24
N VAL A 106 -2.33 16.27 -6.98
CA VAL A 106 -2.55 14.83 -6.73
C VAL A 106 -1.87 14.41 -5.44
N GLN A 107 -2.35 13.32 -4.84
CA GLN A 107 -1.81 12.79 -3.59
C GLN A 107 -1.71 11.27 -3.65
N PHE A 108 -0.72 10.72 -2.96
CA PHE A 108 -0.70 9.30 -2.65
C PHE A 108 -1.66 9.02 -1.50
N VAL A 109 -2.38 7.90 -1.57
CA VAL A 109 -3.19 7.40 -0.45
C VAL A 109 -2.35 7.22 0.80
N GLU A 110 -2.95 7.44 1.97
CA GLU A 110 -2.30 7.10 3.21
C GLU A 110 -2.16 5.57 3.33
N ALA A 111 -0.99 5.14 3.79
CA ALA A 111 -0.67 3.74 3.90
C ALA A 111 0.05 3.44 5.22
N SER A 112 -0.17 2.24 5.76
CA SER A 112 0.51 1.78 6.97
C SER A 112 0.80 0.29 6.93
N LEU A 113 1.78 -0.13 7.72
CA LEU A 113 2.11 -1.53 7.91
C LEU A 113 1.36 -2.07 9.14
N ALA A 114 0.61 -3.15 8.97
CA ALA A 114 -0.02 -3.87 10.07
C ALA A 114 0.67 -5.22 10.31
N LEU A 115 0.98 -5.49 11.58
CA LEU A 115 1.58 -6.75 12.02
C LEU A 115 0.57 -7.51 12.87
N SER A 116 0.34 -8.77 12.52
CA SER A 116 -0.45 -9.68 13.35
C SER A 116 0.47 -10.49 14.25
N TYR A 117 0.09 -10.62 15.50
CA TYR A 117 0.80 -11.42 16.50
C TYR A 117 -0.09 -12.55 16.99
N PRO A 118 0.48 -13.71 17.35
CA PRO A 118 -0.31 -14.80 17.91
C PRO A 118 -0.89 -14.33 19.25
N GLN A 119 -2.16 -14.61 19.50
CA GLN A 119 -2.72 -14.40 20.83
C GLN A 119 -2.00 -15.31 21.81
N SER A 120 -1.44 -14.74 22.88
CA SER A 120 -0.93 -15.52 24.00
C SER A 120 -2.12 -16.19 24.68
N SER A 121 -2.34 -17.47 24.42
CA SER A 121 -3.20 -18.28 25.28
C SER A 121 -2.49 -18.35 26.64
N GLY A 122 -3.04 -17.66 27.63
CA GLY A 122 -2.41 -17.50 28.94
C GLY A 122 -1.97 -18.84 29.52
N LYS A 123 -0.65 -18.99 29.69
CA LYS A 123 0.14 -19.92 30.55
C LYS A 123 1.49 -20.21 29.90
N SER A 124 2.38 -19.23 29.80
CA SER A 124 3.81 -19.51 29.65
C SER A 124 4.62 -18.31 30.15
N SER A 125 5.29 -18.48 31.29
CA SER A 125 6.14 -17.46 31.92
C SER A 125 7.57 -17.44 31.34
N LEU A 126 7.71 -17.65 30.03
CA LEU A 126 9.00 -17.56 29.35
C LEU A 126 8.98 -16.33 28.45
N LYS A 127 10.07 -15.56 28.49
CA LYS A 127 10.34 -14.42 27.60
C LYS A 127 10.47 -14.91 26.16
N THR A 128 9.38 -15.36 25.56
CA THR A 128 9.34 -15.77 24.16
C THR A 128 9.31 -14.51 23.32
N VAL A 129 10.28 -14.37 22.42
CA VAL A 129 10.25 -13.32 21.40
C VAL A 129 8.94 -13.46 20.63
N ILE A 130 8.06 -12.45 20.73
CA ILE A 130 6.80 -12.45 20.01
C ILE A 130 7.10 -12.10 18.56
N ILE A 131 7.17 -13.13 17.70
CA ILE A 131 7.39 -12.97 16.26
C ILE A 131 6.03 -12.73 15.59
N PRO A 132 5.90 -11.74 14.68
CA PRO A 132 4.66 -11.53 13.96
C PRO A 132 4.33 -12.76 13.10
N CYS A 133 3.06 -13.17 13.12
CA CYS A 133 2.56 -14.26 12.29
C CYS A 133 2.40 -13.85 10.83
N ARG A 134 1.95 -12.60 10.58
CA ARG A 134 1.75 -12.04 9.24
C ARG A 134 1.95 -10.53 9.24
N ALA A 135 2.25 -9.98 8.08
CA ALA A 135 2.31 -8.55 7.82
C ALA A 135 1.36 -8.17 6.68
N PHE A 136 0.77 -6.99 6.76
CA PHE A 136 -0.16 -6.47 5.76
C PHE A 136 0.19 -5.02 5.46
N LEU A 137 0.02 -4.61 4.20
CA LEU A 137 -0.01 -3.20 3.85
C LEU A 137 -1.46 -2.76 3.84
N LEU A 138 -1.78 -1.78 4.67
CA LEU A 138 -3.08 -1.14 4.74
C LEU A 138 -3.03 0.17 3.98
N GLU A 139 -4.02 0.44 3.13
CA GLU A 139 -4.15 1.71 2.41
C GLU A 139 -5.56 2.27 2.58
N GLU A 140 -5.72 3.57 2.38
CA GLU A 140 -7.04 4.19 2.26
C GLU A 140 -7.82 3.58 1.08
N VAL A 141 -9.14 3.53 1.22
CA VAL A 141 -10.00 3.16 0.11
C VAL A 141 -10.20 4.39 -0.78
N ILE A 142 -9.85 4.26 -2.05
CA ILE A 142 -10.23 5.22 -3.08
C ILE A 142 -11.69 4.95 -3.44
N GLU A 143 -12.55 5.93 -3.21
CA GLU A 143 -13.96 5.86 -3.59
C GLU A 143 -14.13 6.25 -5.07
N GLY A 144 -14.93 5.49 -5.80
CA GLY A 144 -15.11 5.64 -7.24
C GLY A 144 -15.41 4.30 -7.90
N GLU A 145 -15.93 4.33 -9.13
CA GLU A 145 -16.27 3.11 -9.87
C GLU A 145 -15.05 2.52 -10.59
N ASP A 146 -14.13 3.37 -11.08
CA ASP A 146 -12.99 2.96 -11.91
C ASP A 146 -11.64 3.38 -11.35
N PHE A 147 -10.69 2.44 -11.34
CA PHE A 147 -9.27 2.70 -11.05
C PHE A 147 -8.47 2.71 -12.36
N THR A 148 -8.02 3.89 -12.78
CA THR A 148 -7.27 4.08 -14.03
C THR A 148 -5.78 4.14 -13.77
N LYS A 149 -5.02 3.37 -14.56
CA LYS A 149 -3.55 3.44 -14.55
C LYS A 149 -3.08 4.40 -15.64
N PHE A 150 -2.56 5.56 -15.25
CA PHE A 150 -2.13 6.58 -16.21
C PHE A 150 -0.77 6.30 -16.85
N ILE A 151 0.21 5.75 -16.12
CA ILE A 151 1.58 5.55 -16.64
C ILE A 151 2.01 4.10 -16.41
N HIS A 152 2.62 3.47 -17.43
CA HIS A 152 3.11 2.10 -17.31
C HIS A 152 4.53 2.05 -16.73
N ASN A 153 4.90 0.97 -16.04
CA ASN A 153 6.20 0.90 -15.35
C ASN A 153 7.40 0.78 -16.32
N MET A 154 7.13 0.50 -17.60
CA MET A 154 8.13 0.31 -18.64
C MET A 154 8.09 1.43 -19.68
N ASP A 155 7.14 2.35 -19.56
CA ASP A 155 6.89 3.38 -20.56
C ASP A 155 6.41 4.66 -19.84
N PRO A 156 7.16 5.77 -19.93
CA PRO A 156 6.75 7.03 -19.33
C PRO A 156 5.57 7.68 -20.07
N ASP A 157 5.24 7.23 -21.28
CA ASP A 157 4.12 7.78 -22.04
C ASP A 157 2.80 7.44 -21.34
N PRO A 158 1.93 8.45 -21.11
CA PRO A 158 0.65 8.20 -20.48
C PRO A 158 -0.23 7.34 -21.38
N LEU A 159 -0.92 6.39 -20.76
CA LEU A 159 -2.02 5.65 -21.36
C LEU A 159 -3.20 6.62 -21.47
N LEU A 160 -3.20 7.41 -22.54
CA LEU A 160 -4.33 8.20 -22.97
C LEU A 160 -5.26 7.25 -23.73
N ASP A 161 -6.47 7.06 -23.24
CA ASP A 161 -7.53 6.38 -24.00
C ASP A 161 -7.79 7.07 -25.35
#